data_AF-X1EBM6-F1
#
_entry.id   AF-X1EBM6-F1
#
_cell.length_a   1.000
_cell.length_b   1.000
_cell.length_c   1.000
_cell.angle_alpha   90.00
_cell.angle_beta   90.00
_cell.angle_gamma   90.00
#
_symmetry.space_group_name_H-M   'P 1'
#
loop_
_entity.id
_entity.type
_entity.pdbx_description
1 polymer ?
#
loop_
_entity_poly.entity_id
_entity_poly.type
_entity_poly.pdbx_seq_one_letter_code
_entity_poly.pdbx_strand_id
1 'polypeptide(L)'
;MKKLSLSSYPLPYSSLQKEVLGNNPNAINFSFHLKALKTGVLIESSENGYILTTVGKQILKNIVSIEQILNDKNKTIMIRTSKYSKEPFDTNKIETYLIKEGQVGKFLAKQIAKEVEERLSKTNIEYLTAPLMREYINAILLENGQEEIRHKLTRLGTPPFEVFKIFDDNSINSEKFLSKLGSDVSEQFLLLNLLPKNLADLYLSGEVILLNLNYWS
;
A
#
# COMPACT_ATOMS: atom_id res chain seq x y z
N MET A 1 -3.80 -22.59 -20.18
CA MET A 1 -2.58 -21.86 -20.61
C MET A 1 -1.76 -21.33 -19.43
N LYS A 2 -2.31 -20.57 -18.47
CA LYS A 2 -1.57 -20.11 -17.26
C LYS A 2 -0.85 -21.23 -16.49
N LYS A 3 -1.47 -22.41 -16.35
CA LYS A 3 -0.82 -23.58 -15.73
C LYS A 3 0.36 -24.13 -16.56
N LEU A 4 0.18 -24.22 -17.87
CA LEU A 4 1.23 -24.63 -18.81
C LEU A 4 2.42 -23.66 -18.82
N SER A 5 2.23 -22.36 -18.56
CA SER A 5 3.34 -21.40 -18.51
C SER A 5 4.18 -21.48 -17.23
N LEU A 6 3.67 -22.11 -16.17
CA LEU A 6 4.40 -22.30 -14.92
C LEU A 6 5.31 -23.54 -14.95
N SER A 7 5.08 -24.45 -15.90
CA SER A 7 5.86 -25.67 -16.05
C SER A 7 6.90 -25.52 -17.15
N SER A 8 8.13 -25.92 -16.86
CA SER A 8 9.20 -26.06 -17.87
C SER A 8 9.09 -27.38 -18.65
N TYR A 9 8.26 -28.31 -18.18
CA TYR A 9 8.07 -29.63 -18.76
C TYR A 9 6.64 -29.83 -19.25
N PRO A 10 6.41 -30.70 -20.25
CA PRO A 10 5.07 -31.06 -20.68
C PRO A 10 4.23 -31.60 -19.50
N LEU A 11 2.97 -31.15 -19.40
CA LEU A 11 2.07 -31.57 -18.33
C LEU A 11 1.08 -32.63 -18.85
N PRO A 12 0.93 -33.78 -18.16
CA PRO A 12 -0.04 -34.81 -18.53
C PRO A 12 -1.49 -34.32 -18.49
N TYR A 13 -2.36 -34.96 -19.29
CA TYR A 13 -3.79 -34.62 -19.36
C TYR A 13 -4.47 -34.65 -17.98
N SER A 14 -4.26 -35.71 -17.19
CA SER A 14 -4.87 -35.89 -15.87
C SER A 14 -4.44 -34.80 -14.88
N SER A 15 -3.16 -34.43 -14.87
CA SER A 15 -2.64 -33.36 -14.03
C SER A 15 -3.24 -32.00 -14.42
N LEU A 16 -3.27 -31.68 -15.71
CA LEU A 16 -3.87 -30.44 -16.21
C LEU A 16 -5.37 -30.37 -15.93
N GLN A 17 -6.09 -31.47 -16.13
CA GLN A 17 -7.52 -31.53 -15.86
C GLN A 17 -7.81 -31.25 -14.39
N LYS A 18 -7.06 -31.87 -13.48
CA LYS A 18 -7.18 -31.65 -12.03
C LYS A 18 -6.89 -30.21 -11.63
N GLU A 19 -5.83 -29.61 -12.18
CA GLU A 19 -5.46 -28.23 -11.84
C GLU A 19 -6.42 -27.17 -12.38
N VAL A 20 -7.09 -27.44 -13.52
CA VAL A 20 -7.99 -26.49 -14.16
C VAL A 20 -9.43 -26.65 -13.68
N LEU A 21 -9.91 -27.88 -13.49
CA LEU A 21 -11.31 -28.17 -13.13
C LEU A 21 -11.53 -28.40 -11.63
N GLY A 22 -10.47 -28.61 -10.84
CA GLY A 22 -10.57 -28.86 -9.41
C GLY A 22 -11.50 -30.04 -9.08
N ASN A 23 -12.52 -29.80 -8.24
CA ASN A 23 -13.46 -30.83 -7.77
C ASN A 23 -14.64 -31.09 -8.74
N ASN A 24 -14.68 -30.46 -9.92
CA ASN A 24 -15.73 -30.64 -10.92
C ASN A 24 -15.22 -31.25 -12.23
N PRO A 25 -14.72 -32.51 -12.21
CA PRO A 25 -14.08 -33.14 -13.37
C PRO A 25 -15.01 -33.37 -14.57
N ASN A 26 -16.33 -33.38 -14.36
CA ASN A 26 -17.34 -33.67 -15.38
C ASN A 26 -18.00 -32.41 -15.98
N ALA A 27 -17.65 -31.21 -15.53
CA ALA A 27 -18.40 -29.99 -15.89
C ALA A 27 -18.08 -29.44 -17.30
N ILE A 28 -16.95 -29.84 -17.90
CA ILE A 28 -16.45 -29.26 -19.15
C ILE A 28 -15.77 -30.36 -19.98
N ASN A 29 -16.03 -30.37 -21.29
CA ASN A 29 -15.30 -31.22 -22.24
C ASN A 29 -13.85 -30.70 -22.37
N PHE A 30 -13.00 -31.04 -21.39
CA PHE A 30 -11.64 -30.51 -21.28
C PHE A 30 -10.77 -30.86 -22.50
N SER A 31 -10.96 -32.06 -23.04
CA SER A 31 -10.29 -32.51 -24.26
C SER A 31 -10.69 -31.68 -25.48
N PHE A 32 -11.94 -31.22 -25.57
CA PHE A 32 -12.38 -30.28 -26.62
C PHE A 32 -11.60 -28.96 -26.58
N HIS A 33 -11.39 -28.38 -25.40
CA HIS A 33 -10.61 -27.15 -25.26
C HIS A 33 -9.12 -27.34 -25.58
N LEU A 34 -8.52 -28.45 -25.13
CA LEU A 34 -7.13 -28.77 -25.51
C LEU A 34 -6.99 -28.96 -27.03
N LYS A 35 -7.97 -29.60 -27.67
CA LYS A 35 -8.01 -29.73 -29.12
C LYS A 35 -8.10 -28.35 -29.79
N ALA A 36 -8.97 -27.46 -29.32
CA ALA A 36 -9.08 -26.10 -29.84
C ALA A 36 -7.76 -25.30 -29.71
N LEU A 37 -7.11 -25.37 -28.55
CA LEU A 37 -5.83 -24.72 -28.31
C LEU A 37 -4.71 -25.30 -29.21
N LYS A 38 -4.73 -26.61 -29.47
CA LYS A 38 -3.78 -27.27 -30.36
C LYS A 38 -4.03 -26.88 -31.81
N THR A 39 -5.28 -26.87 -32.27
CA THR A 39 -5.67 -26.41 -33.62
C THR A 39 -5.24 -24.95 -33.85
N GLY A 40 -5.34 -24.11 -32.81
CA GLY A 40 -4.86 -22.72 -32.85
C GLY A 40 -3.36 -22.54 -32.69
N VAL A 41 -2.57 -23.62 -32.66
CA VAL A 41 -1.10 -23.60 -32.51
C VAL A 41 -0.64 -22.88 -31.21
N LEU A 42 -1.51 -22.84 -30.19
CA LEU A 42 -1.20 -22.22 -28.89
C LEU A 42 -0.53 -23.23 -27.95
N ILE A 43 -0.82 -24.51 -28.12
CA ILE A 43 -0.20 -25.59 -27.37
C ILE A 43 0.24 -26.71 -28.32
N GLU A 44 1.24 -27.47 -27.90
CA GLU A 44 1.70 -28.68 -28.56
C GLU A 44 1.63 -29.86 -27.58
N SER A 45 1.52 -31.07 -28.12
CA SER A 45 1.38 -32.29 -27.33
C SER A 45 2.46 -33.29 -27.71
N SER A 46 3.12 -33.88 -26.72
CA SER A 46 4.09 -34.96 -26.84
C SER A 46 3.58 -36.18 -26.05
N GLU A 47 4.34 -37.29 -26.09
CA GLU A 47 4.09 -38.47 -25.24
C GLU A 47 4.05 -38.10 -23.75
N ASN A 48 4.80 -37.07 -23.36
CA ASN A 48 4.91 -36.60 -21.97
C ASN A 48 3.82 -35.59 -21.59
N GLY A 49 2.92 -35.22 -22.50
CA GLY A 49 1.82 -34.29 -22.25
C GLY A 49 1.90 -32.98 -23.06
N TYR A 50 1.29 -31.92 -22.55
CA TYR A 50 1.08 -30.66 -23.26
C TYR A 50 2.03 -29.56 -22.80
N ILE A 51 2.48 -28.71 -23.73
CA ILE A 51 3.31 -27.52 -23.46
C ILE A 51 2.84 -26.33 -24.32
N LEU A 52 3.15 -25.11 -23.90
CA LEU A 52 2.89 -23.90 -24.68
C LEU A 52 3.92 -23.73 -25.80
N THR A 53 3.44 -23.46 -27.00
CA THR A 53 4.27 -23.02 -28.12
C THR A 53 4.78 -21.59 -27.89
N THR A 54 5.72 -21.13 -28.72
CA THR A 54 6.18 -19.72 -28.71
C THR A 54 5.02 -18.74 -28.92
N VAL A 55 4.12 -19.03 -29.87
CA VAL A 55 2.91 -18.23 -30.14
C VAL A 55 1.98 -18.25 -28.93
N GLY A 56 1.76 -19.42 -28.33
CA GLY A 56 0.96 -19.56 -27.11
C GLY A 56 1.47 -18.72 -25.95
N LYS A 57 2.81 -18.66 -25.76
CA LYS A 57 3.44 -17.81 -24.74
C LYS A 57 3.21 -16.33 -25.00
N GLN A 58 3.35 -15.88 -26.25
CA GLN A 58 3.11 -14.48 -26.63
C GLN A 58 1.64 -14.08 -26.46
N ILE A 59 0.71 -14.91 -26.93
CA ILE A 59 -0.73 -14.69 -26.77
C ILE A 59 -1.10 -14.63 -25.29
N LEU A 60 -0.61 -15.57 -24.47
CA LEU A 60 -0.87 -15.58 -23.04
C LEU A 60 -0.36 -14.30 -22.36
N LYS A 61 0.83 -13.82 -22.72
CA LYS A 61 1.37 -12.55 -22.22
C LYS A 61 0.40 -11.39 -22.49
N ASN A 62 -0.11 -11.30 -23.72
CA ASN A 62 -1.08 -10.25 -24.08
C ASN A 62 -2.41 -10.40 -23.32
N ILE A 63 -2.93 -11.62 -23.16
CA ILE A 63 -4.14 -11.87 -22.38
C ILE A 63 -3.95 -11.43 -20.92
N VAL A 64 -2.82 -11.77 -20.30
CA VAL A 64 -2.51 -11.34 -18.92
C VAL A 64 -2.41 -9.81 -18.84
N SER A 65 -1.79 -9.15 -19.82
CA SER A 65 -1.75 -7.68 -19.85
C SER A 65 -3.16 -7.06 -19.99
N ILE A 66 -4.04 -7.65 -20.80
CA ILE A 66 -5.43 -7.19 -20.92
C ILE A 66 -6.19 -7.40 -19.61
N GLU A 67 -6.08 -8.58 -18.99
CA GLU A 67 -6.68 -8.86 -17.68
C GLU A 67 -6.21 -7.85 -16.63
N GLN A 68 -4.93 -7.49 -16.64
CA GLN A 68 -4.36 -6.51 -15.72
C GLN A 68 -4.97 -5.11 -15.95
N ILE A 69 -5.08 -4.66 -17.20
CA ILE A 69 -5.74 -3.38 -17.54
C ILE A 69 -7.21 -3.38 -17.10
N LEU A 70 -7.93 -4.48 -17.28
CA LEU A 70 -9.34 -4.60 -16.87
C LEU A 70 -9.48 -4.63 -15.35
N ASN A 71 -8.60 -5.34 -14.66
CA ASN A 71 -8.56 -5.37 -13.21
C ASN A 71 -8.24 -3.98 -12.65
N ASP A 72 -7.25 -3.27 -13.18
CA ASP A 72 -6.89 -1.92 -12.76
C ASP A 72 -8.07 -0.95 -12.92
N LYS A 73 -8.85 -1.08 -14.01
CA LYS A 73 -10.07 -0.27 -14.21
C LYS A 73 -11.21 -0.59 -13.24
N ASN A 74 -11.32 -1.84 -12.80
CA ASN A 74 -12.41 -2.30 -11.93
C ASN A 74 -11.99 -2.40 -10.45
N LYS A 75 -10.76 -2.01 -10.11
CA LYS A 75 -10.22 -2.15 -8.77
C LYS A 75 -10.71 -1.05 -7.86
N THR A 76 -11.66 -1.40 -6.99
CA THR A 76 -12.07 -0.53 -5.89
C THR A 76 -11.20 -0.81 -4.67
N ILE A 77 -10.34 0.14 -4.33
CA ILE A 77 -9.54 0.06 -3.10
C ILE A 77 -10.41 0.52 -1.93
N MET A 78 -10.42 -0.24 -0.84
CA MET A 78 -11.25 0.07 0.33
C MET A 78 -10.41 0.69 1.45
N ILE A 79 -10.86 1.82 1.97
CA ILE A 79 -10.25 2.51 3.11
C ILE A 79 -11.05 2.21 4.38
N ARG A 80 -10.39 1.62 5.37
CA ARG A 80 -10.93 1.48 6.73
C ARG A 80 -10.71 2.79 7.49
N THR A 81 -11.80 3.45 7.82
CA THR A 81 -11.79 4.72 8.56
C THR A 81 -11.53 4.47 10.05
N SER A 82 -11.23 5.56 10.78
CA SER A 82 -11.12 5.56 12.24
C SER A 82 -12.44 5.18 12.95
N LYS A 83 -13.57 5.24 12.24
CA LYS A 83 -14.89 4.82 12.74
C LYS A 83 -15.18 3.33 12.50
N TYR A 84 -14.16 2.55 12.13
CA TYR A 84 -14.27 1.12 11.79
C TYR A 84 -15.18 0.79 10.59
N SER A 85 -15.63 1.80 9.83
CA SER A 85 -16.32 1.62 8.54
C SER A 85 -15.30 1.35 7.41
N LYS A 86 -15.70 0.60 6.39
CA LYS A 86 -14.97 0.48 5.12
C LYS A 86 -15.67 1.34 4.08
N GLU A 87 -14.92 2.19 3.41
CA GLU A 87 -15.42 3.10 2.37
C GLU A 87 -14.54 2.97 1.12
N PRO A 88 -15.06 3.14 -0.10
CA PRO A 88 -14.23 3.21 -1.29
C PRO A 88 -13.21 4.35 -1.19
N PHE A 89 -12.04 4.15 -1.77
CA PHE A 89 -11.06 5.20 -1.99
C PHE A 89 -11.71 6.35 -2.79
N ASP A 90 -11.47 7.57 -2.32
CA ASP A 90 -11.99 8.79 -2.94
C ASP A 90 -10.88 9.84 -2.96
N THR A 91 -10.40 10.14 -4.16
CA THR A 91 -9.34 11.11 -4.43
C THR A 91 -9.68 12.51 -3.89
N ASN A 92 -10.97 12.89 -3.84
CA ASN A 92 -11.39 14.18 -3.30
C ASN A 92 -11.16 14.29 -1.79
N LYS A 93 -11.21 13.17 -1.05
CA LYS A 93 -10.86 13.14 0.37
C LYS A 93 -9.37 13.42 0.57
N ILE A 94 -8.52 12.95 -0.33
CA ILE A 94 -7.07 13.22 -0.31
C ILE A 94 -6.80 14.69 -0.61
N GLU A 95 -7.43 15.26 -1.64
CA GLU A 95 -7.33 16.69 -1.95
C GLU A 95 -7.77 17.54 -0.75
N THR A 96 -8.92 17.21 -0.16
CA THR A 96 -9.47 17.92 1.02
C THR A 96 -8.53 17.83 2.21
N TYR A 97 -7.96 16.64 2.46
CA TYR A 97 -6.99 16.39 3.52
C TYR A 97 -5.73 17.27 3.35
N LEU A 98 -5.16 17.32 2.14
CA LEU A 98 -3.98 18.14 1.83
C LEU A 98 -4.27 19.64 1.97
N ILE A 99 -5.44 20.11 1.56
CA ILE A 99 -5.84 21.52 1.70
C ILE A 99 -6.03 21.87 3.17
N LYS A 100 -6.79 21.06 3.93
CA LYS A 100 -7.18 21.39 5.31
C LYS A 100 -6.03 21.22 6.30
N GLU A 101 -5.37 20.07 6.30
CA GLU A 101 -4.32 19.75 7.26
C GLU A 101 -2.94 20.20 6.75
N GLY A 102 -2.66 20.00 5.46
CA GLY A 102 -1.37 20.37 4.86
C GLY A 102 -1.26 21.85 4.51
N GLN A 103 -2.38 22.59 4.55
CA GLN A 103 -2.47 23.99 4.13
C GLN A 103 -1.92 24.23 2.71
N VAL A 104 -2.16 23.26 1.84
CA VAL A 104 -1.65 23.24 0.46
C VAL A 104 -2.64 23.95 -0.47
N GLY A 105 -2.12 24.72 -1.43
CA GLY A 105 -2.96 25.32 -2.48
C GLY A 105 -3.68 24.26 -3.31
N LYS A 106 -4.93 24.55 -3.72
CA LYS A 106 -5.81 23.61 -4.43
C LYS A 106 -5.16 22.92 -5.63
N PHE A 107 -4.40 23.66 -6.43
CA PHE A 107 -3.71 23.11 -7.60
C PHE A 107 -2.72 22.00 -7.23
N LEU A 108 -1.83 22.27 -6.27
CA LEU A 108 -0.83 21.30 -5.81
C LEU A 108 -1.48 20.14 -5.06
N ALA A 109 -2.50 20.40 -4.25
CA ALA A 109 -3.27 19.36 -3.57
C ALA A 109 -3.90 18.36 -4.56
N LYS A 110 -4.49 18.87 -5.65
CA LYS A 110 -5.07 18.04 -6.71
C LYS A 110 -4.00 17.23 -7.45
N GLN A 111 -2.84 17.82 -7.72
CA GLN A 111 -1.72 17.13 -8.37
C GLN A 111 -1.24 15.94 -7.53
N ILE A 112 -1.00 16.17 -6.23
CA ILE A 112 -0.55 15.11 -5.30
C ILE A 112 -1.64 14.06 -5.12
N ALA A 113 -2.91 14.45 -4.99
CA ALA A 113 -4.02 13.51 -4.85
C ALA A 113 -4.16 12.59 -6.07
N LYS A 114 -3.97 13.13 -7.28
CA LYS A 114 -3.96 12.34 -8.52
C LYS A 114 -2.78 11.38 -8.57
N GLU A 115 -1.60 11.81 -8.15
CA GLU A 115 -0.43 10.93 -8.06
C GLU A 115 -0.65 9.79 -7.05
N VAL A 116 -1.25 10.09 -5.90
CA VAL A 116 -1.65 9.09 -4.90
C VAL A 116 -2.57 8.05 -5.53
N GLU A 117 -3.62 8.48 -6.24
CA GLU A 117 -4.55 7.58 -6.94
C GLU A 117 -3.85 6.72 -8.00
N GLU A 118 -3.02 7.33 -8.85
CA GLU A 118 -2.29 6.64 -9.92
C GLU A 118 -1.29 5.62 -9.38
N ARG A 119 -0.58 5.93 -8.29
CA ARG A 119 0.36 4.98 -7.68
C ARG A 119 -0.37 3.89 -6.92
N LEU A 120 -1.43 4.24 -6.19
CA LEU A 120 -2.20 3.29 -5.40
C LEU A 120 -2.92 2.25 -6.27
N SER A 121 -3.46 2.67 -7.43
CA SER A 121 -4.09 1.77 -8.40
C SER A 121 -3.14 0.69 -8.95
N LYS A 122 -1.84 0.97 -9.04
CA LYS A 122 -0.80 0.01 -9.49
C LYS A 122 -0.34 -0.96 -8.41
N THR A 123 -0.76 -0.78 -7.17
CA THR A 123 -0.41 -1.70 -6.08
C THR A 123 -1.29 -2.94 -6.10
N ASN A 124 -0.89 -4.03 -5.44
CA ASN A 124 -1.76 -5.19 -5.18
C ASN A 124 -2.61 -5.04 -3.90
N ILE A 125 -2.71 -3.82 -3.36
CA ILE A 125 -3.42 -3.56 -2.12
C ILE A 125 -4.93 -3.52 -2.37
N GLU A 126 -5.69 -4.29 -1.61
CA GLU A 126 -7.17 -4.29 -1.66
C GLU A 126 -7.77 -3.35 -0.62
N TYR A 127 -7.07 -3.16 0.51
CA TYR A 127 -7.53 -2.32 1.60
C TYR A 127 -6.39 -1.60 2.32
N LEU A 128 -6.68 -0.40 2.81
CA LEU A 128 -5.78 0.39 3.66
C LEU A 128 -6.53 0.94 4.87
N THR A 129 -5.82 1.20 5.95
CA THR A 129 -6.37 1.99 7.06
C THR A 129 -6.10 3.48 6.83
N ALA A 130 -6.90 4.37 7.40
CA ALA A 130 -6.67 5.81 7.31
C ALA A 130 -5.25 6.24 7.79
N PRO A 131 -4.68 5.69 8.89
CA PRO A 131 -3.29 5.96 9.26
C PRO A 131 -2.27 5.54 8.19
N LEU A 132 -2.43 4.35 7.60
CA LEU A 132 -1.51 3.87 6.57
C LEU A 132 -1.62 4.69 5.28
N MET A 133 -2.83 5.17 4.94
CA MET A 133 -3.04 6.11 3.84
C MET A 133 -2.28 7.43 4.07
N ARG A 134 -2.28 7.95 5.31
CA ARG A 134 -1.50 9.13 5.69
C ARG A 134 0.00 8.91 5.50
N GLU A 135 0.52 7.78 5.96
CA GLU A 135 1.94 7.42 5.78
C GLU A 135 2.31 7.33 4.29
N TYR A 136 1.45 6.72 3.48
CA TYR A 136 1.64 6.63 2.04
C TYR A 136 1.69 8.00 1.36
N ILE A 137 0.79 8.92 1.72
CA ILE A 137 0.82 10.30 1.21
C ILE A 137 2.11 11.01 1.65
N ASN A 138 2.52 10.86 2.91
CA ASN A 138 3.74 11.47 3.43
C ASN A 138 5.00 10.98 2.71
N ALA A 139 5.04 9.71 2.29
CA ALA A 139 6.12 9.18 1.46
C ALA A 139 6.17 9.86 0.08
N ILE A 140 5.03 10.02 -0.59
CA ILE A 140 4.95 10.73 -1.89
C ILE A 140 5.35 12.21 -1.74
N LEU A 141 4.91 12.88 -0.67
CA LEU A 141 5.33 14.25 -0.37
C LEU A 141 6.84 14.36 -0.21
N LEU A 142 7.46 13.42 0.51
CA LEU A 142 8.91 13.38 0.70
C LEU A 142 9.65 13.20 -0.63
N GLU A 143 9.22 12.24 -1.46
CA GLU A 143 9.80 12.01 -2.79
C GLU A 143 9.70 13.23 -3.71
N ASN A 144 8.63 14.02 -3.56
CA ASN A 144 8.41 15.26 -4.31
C ASN A 144 9.13 16.49 -3.69
N GLY A 145 9.96 16.30 -2.66
CA GLY A 145 10.69 17.37 -1.98
C GLY A 145 9.79 18.31 -1.16
N GLN A 146 8.55 17.91 -0.86
CA GLN A 146 7.56 18.71 -0.14
C GLN A 146 7.69 18.52 1.39
N GLU A 147 8.90 18.71 1.93
CA GLU A 147 9.22 18.43 3.32
C GLU A 147 8.39 19.25 4.31
N GLU A 148 8.16 20.52 4.02
CA GLU A 148 7.38 21.42 4.88
C GLU A 148 5.90 21.04 4.94
N ILE A 149 5.34 20.50 3.86
CA ILE A 149 3.97 19.94 3.86
C ILE A 149 3.95 18.64 4.68
N ARG A 150 4.96 17.78 4.50
CA ARG A 150 5.10 16.54 5.26
C ARG A 150 5.21 16.81 6.77
N HIS A 151 5.92 17.86 7.21
CA HIS A 151 6.01 18.24 8.63
C HIS A 151 4.62 18.49 9.25
N LYS A 152 3.74 19.21 8.55
CA LYS A 152 2.37 19.49 9.01
C LYS A 152 1.49 18.25 9.08
N LEU A 153 1.78 17.24 8.25
CA LEU A 153 0.96 16.05 8.09
C LEU A 153 1.50 14.82 8.81
N THR A 154 2.70 14.91 9.37
CA THR A 154 3.32 13.81 10.10
C THR A 154 2.56 13.53 11.39
N ARG A 155 2.53 12.25 11.78
CA ARG A 155 1.94 11.85 13.05
C ARG A 155 2.94 12.10 14.17
N LEU A 156 2.44 12.63 15.29
CA LEU A 156 3.20 12.77 16.52
C LEU A 156 2.96 11.58 17.43
N GLY A 157 4.02 11.15 18.12
CA GLY A 157 3.94 10.04 19.07
C GLY A 157 5.23 9.26 19.21
N THR A 158 5.15 8.25 20.08
CA THR A 158 6.27 7.37 20.42
C THR A 158 6.11 6.04 19.66
N PRO A 159 7.18 5.51 19.04
CA PRO A 159 7.12 4.22 18.34
C PRO A 159 6.63 3.08 19.24
N PRO A 160 5.83 2.11 18.72
CA PRO A 160 5.23 1.06 19.54
C PRO A 160 6.22 0.24 20.39
N PHE A 161 7.42 -0.01 19.86
CA PHE A 161 8.46 -0.74 20.59
C PHE A 161 8.97 0.04 21.82
N GLU A 162 9.13 1.36 21.70
CA GLU A 162 9.52 2.20 22.83
C GLU A 162 8.37 2.31 23.85
N VAL A 163 7.13 2.44 23.38
CA VAL A 163 5.95 2.39 24.28
C VAL A 163 5.91 1.07 25.06
N PHE A 164 6.19 -0.06 24.39
CA PHE A 164 6.23 -1.37 25.03
C PHE A 164 7.29 -1.45 26.13
N LYS A 165 8.51 -0.94 25.89
CA LYS A 165 9.56 -0.91 26.93
C LYS A 165 9.14 -0.12 28.17
N ILE A 166 8.51 1.04 27.99
CA ILE A 166 8.04 1.87 29.11
C ILE A 166 6.90 1.14 29.85
N PHE A 167 6.03 0.45 29.11
CA PHE A 167 4.93 -0.30 29.68
C PHE A 167 5.39 -1.52 30.51
N ASP A 168 6.45 -2.21 30.07
CA ASP A 168 7.02 -3.39 30.74
C ASP A 168 7.93 -3.04 31.93
N ASP A 169 8.24 -1.76 32.12
CA ASP A 169 9.02 -1.28 33.26
C ASP A 169 8.16 -1.24 34.53
N ASN A 170 8.34 -2.25 35.38
CA ASN A 170 7.65 -2.38 36.67
C ASN A 170 7.90 -1.23 37.67
N SER A 171 8.89 -0.36 37.42
CA SER A 171 9.15 0.82 38.26
C SER A 171 8.27 2.03 37.90
N ILE A 172 7.59 1.98 36.75
CA ILE A 172 6.75 3.05 36.21
C ILE A 172 5.28 2.76 36.55
N ASN A 173 4.61 3.74 37.17
CA ASN A 173 3.17 3.68 37.37
C ASN A 173 2.42 4.25 36.17
N SER A 174 1.10 4.04 36.12
CA SER A 174 0.24 4.51 35.02
C SER A 174 0.33 6.02 34.77
N GLU A 175 0.47 6.83 35.82
CA GLU A 175 0.61 8.28 35.70
C GLU A 175 1.91 8.68 35.00
N LYS A 176 3.04 8.11 35.42
CA LYS A 176 4.35 8.36 34.79
C LYS A 176 4.36 7.86 33.34
N PHE A 177 3.73 6.72 33.05
CA PHE A 177 3.57 6.21 31.69
C PHE A 177 2.82 7.23 30.80
N LEU A 178 1.66 7.70 31.24
CA LEU A 178 0.87 8.70 30.50
C LEU A 178 1.62 10.03 30.37
N SER A 179 2.25 10.50 31.45
CA SER A 179 3.03 11.74 31.47
C SER A 179 4.20 11.69 30.49
N LYS A 180 4.90 10.55 30.40
CA LYS A 180 6.00 10.36 29.45
C LYS A 180 5.51 10.43 28.00
N LEU A 181 4.46 9.69 27.66
CA LEU A 181 3.90 9.71 26.29
C LEU A 181 3.34 11.09 25.92
N GLY A 182 2.65 11.75 26.86
CA GLY A 182 2.15 13.11 26.67
C GLY A 182 3.29 14.12 26.46
N SER A 183 4.36 14.00 27.26
CA SER A 183 5.53 14.87 27.13
C SER A 183 6.22 14.69 25.79
N ASP A 184 6.43 13.46 25.33
CA ASP A 184 7.04 13.17 24.03
C ASP A 184 6.21 13.76 22.87
N VAL A 185 4.88 13.61 22.91
CA VAL A 185 3.99 14.19 21.89
C VAL A 185 4.00 15.72 21.91
N SER A 186 3.98 16.31 23.10
CA SER A 186 3.99 17.77 23.31
C SER A 186 5.28 18.40 22.77
N GLU A 187 6.43 17.82 23.12
CA GLU A 187 7.74 18.26 22.62
C GLU A 187 7.82 18.15 21.09
N GLN A 188 7.39 17.02 20.52
CA GLN A 188 7.37 16.85 19.07
C GLN A 188 6.46 17.87 18.37
N PHE A 189 5.28 18.16 18.93
CA PHE A 189 4.38 19.18 18.37
C PHE A 189 5.05 20.55 18.34
N LEU A 190 5.67 20.94 19.46
CA LEU A 190 6.34 22.23 19.59
C LEU A 190 7.46 22.38 18.55
N LEU A 191 8.37 21.41 18.50
CA LEU A 191 9.54 21.44 17.63
C LEU A 191 9.17 21.46 16.14
N LEU A 192 8.13 20.70 15.75
CA LEU A 192 7.76 20.56 14.33
C LEU A 192 6.77 21.62 13.83
N ASN A 193 5.91 22.16 14.70
CA ASN A 193 4.76 22.96 14.26
C ASN A 193 4.75 24.39 14.82
N LEU A 194 5.40 24.66 15.95
CA LEU A 194 5.31 25.97 16.61
C LEU A 194 6.63 26.75 16.56
N LEU A 195 7.77 26.08 16.77
CA LEU A 195 9.05 26.76 16.75
C LEU A 195 9.53 27.07 15.33
N PRO A 196 10.22 28.21 15.14
CA PRO A 196 11.02 28.42 13.93
C PRO A 196 12.02 27.27 13.74
N LYS A 197 12.14 26.76 12.51
CA LYS A 197 13.00 25.62 12.17
C LYS A 197 14.43 25.77 12.67
N ASN A 198 15.02 26.94 12.47
CA ASN A 198 16.37 27.24 12.94
C ASN A 198 16.49 27.17 14.48
N LEU A 199 15.46 27.60 15.23
CA LEU A 199 15.48 27.49 16.68
C LEU A 199 15.32 26.04 17.15
N ALA A 200 14.46 25.27 16.49
CA ALA A 200 14.33 23.83 16.75
C ALA A 200 15.65 23.09 16.47
N ASP A 201 16.34 23.41 15.37
CA ASP A 201 17.63 22.81 15.03
C ASP A 201 18.73 23.15 16.05
N LEU A 202 18.79 24.39 16.54
CA LEU A 202 19.71 24.80 17.61
C LEU A 202 19.44 24.06 18.93
N TYR A 203 18.16 23.83 19.26
CA TYR A 203 17.79 23.05 20.44
C TYR A 203 18.20 21.58 20.28
N LEU A 204 17.89 20.97 19.14
CA LEU A 204 18.20 19.57 18.85
C LEU A 204 19.70 19.28 18.74
N SER A 205 20.50 20.26 18.32
CA SER A 205 21.96 20.19 18.28
C SER A 205 22.63 20.46 19.64
N GLY A 206 21.87 20.91 20.64
CA GLY A 206 22.39 21.28 21.96
C GLY A 206 23.09 22.63 22.01
N GLU A 207 22.97 23.45 20.96
CA GLU A 207 23.51 24.82 20.93
C GLU A 207 22.71 25.78 21.82
N VAL A 208 21.41 25.51 22.02
CA VAL A 208 20.57 26.24 22.98
C VAL A 208 19.80 25.28 23.90
N ILE A 209 19.53 25.74 25.12
CA ILE A 209 18.68 25.02 26.07
C ILE A 209 17.32 25.69 26.09
N LEU A 210 16.29 24.96 25.66
CA LEU A 210 14.90 25.29 25.90
C LEU A 210 14.42 24.44 27.07
N LEU A 211 13.72 25.04 28.03
CA LEU A 211 13.24 24.35 29.22
C LEU A 211 11.74 24.10 29.13
N ASN A 212 11.31 22.96 29.68
CA ASN A 212 9.90 22.60 29.87
C ASN A 212 9.09 22.51 28.55
N LEU A 213 9.69 22.10 27.43
CA LEU A 213 8.99 22.03 26.12
C LEU A 213 7.71 21.19 26.17
N ASN A 214 7.66 20.21 27.09
CA ASN A 214 6.50 19.37 27.32
C ASN A 214 5.29 20.09 27.97
N TYR A 215 5.45 21.32 28.46
CA TYR A 215 4.42 22.12 29.15
C TYR A 215 4.02 23.42 28.41
N TRP A 216 4.47 23.65 27.18
CA TRP A 216 4.22 24.90 26.43
C TRP A 216 2.84 24.90 25.74
N SER A 217 1.79 24.62 26.50
CA SER A 217 0.39 24.54 26.07
C SER A 217 -0.53 25.36 26.97
#